data_AF-A0A1J6JLV6-F1
#
_entry.id   AF-A0A1J6JLV6-F1
#
_cell.length_a   1.000
_cell.length_b   1.000
_cell.length_c   1.000
_cell.angle_alpha   90.00
_cell.angle_beta   90.00
_cell.angle_gamma   90.00
#
_symmetry.space_group_name_H-M   'P 1'
#
loop_
_entity.id
_entity.type
_entity.pdbx_description
1 polymer ?
#
loop_
_entity_poly.entity_id
_entity_poly.type
_entity_poly.pdbx_seq_one_letter_code
_entity_poly.pdbx_strand_id
1 'polypeptide(L)'
;PLKLADYFKIGGVFNLGGISDQPYNGNGYLGTPVMAANFRSYVEIVFQNWENSVQSWHIDGYSFFVVGMNGGQWTPASRSHYNLRDTVARCTTQVCQNF
;
A
#
# COMPACT_ATOMS: atom_id res chain seq x y z
N PRO A 1 17.19 3.07 11.71
CA PRO A 1 15.93 2.98 10.94
C PRO A 1 15.21 4.35 10.92
N LEU A 2 14.41 4.66 9.90
CA LEU A 2 13.97 6.02 9.53
C LEU A 2 13.49 6.94 10.68
N LYS A 3 12.74 6.40 11.64
CA LYS A 3 12.29 7.14 12.83
C LYS A 3 13.42 7.73 13.67
N LEU A 4 14.59 7.08 13.69
CA LEU A 4 15.77 7.56 14.41
C LEU A 4 16.41 8.76 13.71
N ALA A 5 16.48 8.72 12.37
CA ALA A 5 16.98 9.82 11.56
C ALA A 5 16.06 11.05 11.68
N ASP A 6 14.74 10.82 11.67
CA ASP A 6 13.73 11.85 11.92
C ASP A 6 13.88 12.45 13.34
N TYR A 7 13.99 11.60 14.37
CA TYR A 7 14.18 12.02 15.77
C TYR A 7 15.42 12.91 15.97
N PHE A 8 16.55 12.54 15.37
CA PHE A 8 17.80 13.31 15.44
C PHE A 8 17.92 14.40 14.37
N LYS A 9 16.90 14.60 13.53
CA LYS A 9 16.87 15.61 12.46
C LYS A 9 18.01 15.47 11.44
N ILE A 10 18.37 14.24 11.11
CA ILE A 10 19.40 13.95 10.11
C ILE A 10 18.76 14.05 8.71
N GLY A 11 19.13 15.09 7.96
CA GLY A 11 18.64 15.32 6.60
C GLY A 11 19.19 14.30 5.58
N GLY A 12 18.48 14.17 4.44
CA GLY A 12 18.94 13.37 3.30
C GLY A 12 18.76 11.85 3.43
N VAL A 13 18.19 11.36 4.52
CA VAL A 13 17.98 9.92 4.75
C VAL A 13 16.73 9.39 4.04
N PHE A 14 15.68 10.20 3.95
CA PHE A 14 14.41 9.82 3.33
C PHE A 14 13.65 11.03 2.78
N ASN A 15 12.70 10.76 1.90
CA ASN A 15 11.80 11.76 1.33
C ASN A 15 10.36 11.48 1.80
N LEU A 16 9.88 12.28 2.76
CA LEU A 16 8.49 12.23 3.20
C LEU A 16 7.56 12.71 2.09
N GLY A 17 6.49 11.96 1.80
CA GLY A 17 5.58 12.26 0.68
C GLY A 17 6.19 11.95 -0.69
N GLY A 18 7.30 11.20 -0.75
CA GLY A 18 7.94 10.82 -2.01
C GLY A 18 7.23 9.69 -2.78
N ILE A 19 6.15 9.14 -2.22
CA ILE A 19 5.30 8.13 -2.87
C ILE A 19 4.04 8.84 -3.33
N SER A 20 3.72 8.75 -4.62
CA SER A 20 2.46 9.25 -5.18
C SER A 20 1.29 8.39 -4.69
N ASP A 21 0.15 9.02 -4.39
CA ASP A 21 -1.08 8.32 -3.95
C ASP A 21 -1.64 7.38 -5.02
N GLN A 22 -1.32 7.63 -6.29
CA GLN A 22 -1.69 6.79 -7.43
C GLN A 22 -0.52 6.65 -8.41
N PRO A 23 -0.41 5.52 -9.11
CA PRO A 23 0.59 5.36 -10.17
C PRO A 23 0.38 6.42 -11.26
N TYR A 24 1.48 6.93 -11.80
CA TYR A 24 1.51 7.82 -12.94
C TYR A 24 2.55 7.29 -13.94
N ASN A 25 2.50 7.73 -15.19
CA ASN A 25 3.41 7.29 -16.27
C ASN A 25 4.84 7.87 -16.13
N GLY A 26 5.37 7.93 -14.92
CA GLY A 26 6.73 8.34 -14.63
C GLY A 26 7.67 7.14 -14.54
N ASN A 27 8.96 7.41 -14.74
CA ASN A 27 10.00 6.43 -14.51
C ASN A 27 10.23 6.27 -13.00
N GLY A 28 10.36 5.02 -12.54
CA GLY A 28 10.86 4.73 -11.21
C GLY A 28 12.31 5.18 -11.07
N TYR A 29 12.68 5.63 -9.87
CA TYR A 29 14.06 5.99 -9.53
C TYR A 29 14.41 5.42 -8.15
N LEU A 30 15.70 5.16 -7.92
CA LEU A 30 16.17 4.69 -6.64
C LEU A 30 16.08 5.82 -5.61
N GLY A 31 15.48 5.52 -4.46
CA GLY A 31 15.40 6.46 -3.35
C GLY A 31 14.87 5.79 -2.10
N THR A 32 14.65 6.61 -1.07
CA THR A 32 14.03 6.18 0.19
C THR A 32 12.73 6.96 0.40
N PRO A 33 11.70 6.72 -0.42
CA PRO A 33 10.44 7.43 -0.32
C PRO A 33 9.64 6.90 0.87
N VAL A 34 8.96 7.80 1.58
CA VAL A 34 8.17 7.48 2.77
C VAL A 34 6.78 8.06 2.60
N MET A 35 5.75 7.21 2.73
CA MET A 35 4.37 7.66 2.81
C MET A 35 4.13 8.32 4.17
N ALA A 36 3.62 9.56 4.15
CA ALA A 36 3.18 10.22 5.38
C ALA A 36 1.86 9.61 5.86
N ALA A 37 1.71 9.45 7.17
CA ALA A 37 0.48 8.98 7.78
C ALA A 37 0.17 9.78 9.04
N ASN A 38 -1.10 10.09 9.25
CA ASN A 38 -1.56 10.75 10.47
C ASN A 38 -1.87 9.70 11.55
N PHE A 39 -1.68 10.08 12.82
CA PHE A 39 -2.03 9.17 13.91
C PHE A 39 -3.52 8.83 13.88
N ARG A 40 -3.84 7.53 13.88
CA ARG A 40 -5.22 6.97 13.82
C ARG A 40 -5.99 7.33 12.54
N SER A 41 -5.32 7.68 11.44
CA SER A 41 -6.00 7.80 10.15
C SER A 41 -6.38 6.43 9.59
N TYR A 42 -7.42 6.42 8.75
CA TYR A 42 -7.72 5.31 7.87
C TYR A 42 -6.89 5.43 6.59
N VAL A 43 -6.36 4.31 6.09
CA VAL A 43 -5.63 4.23 4.82
C VAL A 43 -6.17 3.05 4.03
N GLU A 44 -6.56 3.29 2.78
CA GLU A 44 -6.88 2.26 1.79
C GLU A 44 -5.65 2.01 0.92
N ILE A 45 -5.23 0.76 0.81
CA ILE A 45 -4.12 0.37 -0.08
C ILE A 45 -4.69 -0.58 -1.12
N VAL A 46 -4.52 -0.23 -2.40
CA VAL A 46 -4.94 -1.05 -3.53
C VAL A 46 -3.69 -1.66 -4.19
N PHE A 47 -3.58 -2.98 -4.13
CA PHE A 47 -2.53 -3.71 -4.85
C PHE A 47 -3.05 -4.13 -6.23
N GLN A 48 -2.33 -3.74 -7.28
CA GLN A 48 -2.63 -4.04 -8.67
C GLN A 48 -1.47 -4.89 -9.22
N ASN A 49 -1.70 -6.19 -9.42
CA ASN A 49 -0.66 -7.11 -9.88
C ASN A 49 -0.79 -7.38 -11.40
N TRP A 50 0.08 -6.74 -12.18
CA TRP A 50 0.21 -6.95 -13.64
C TRP A 50 1.24 -8.01 -14.02
N GLU A 51 1.90 -8.62 -13.03
CA GLU A 51 2.91 -9.65 -13.26
C GLU A 51 2.27 -11.01 -13.48
N ASN A 52 3.05 -11.95 -14.04
CA ASN A 52 2.65 -13.33 -14.27
C ASN A 52 2.89 -14.26 -13.06
N SER A 53 3.01 -13.69 -11.86
CA SER A 53 3.27 -14.45 -10.64
C SER A 53 2.52 -13.85 -9.45
N VAL A 54 2.22 -14.69 -8.46
CA VAL A 54 1.55 -14.25 -7.23
C VAL A 54 2.50 -13.36 -6.43
N GLN A 55 2.02 -12.18 -6.03
CA GLN A 55 2.73 -11.32 -5.08
C GLN A 55 2.18 -11.53 -3.66
N SER A 56 3.05 -11.54 -2.67
CA SER A 56 2.67 -11.61 -1.25
C SER A 56 3.08 -10.33 -0.54
N TRP A 57 2.11 -9.65 0.08
CA TRP A 57 2.32 -8.38 0.78
C TRP A 57 2.10 -8.57 2.27
N HIS A 58 3.10 -8.20 3.06
CA HIS A 58 3.05 -8.20 4.53
C HIS A 58 3.16 -6.76 5.05
N ILE A 59 2.37 -6.42 6.06
CA ILE A 59 2.44 -5.12 6.75
C ILE A 59 2.96 -5.34 8.16
N ASP A 60 4.16 -4.83 8.44
CA ASP A 60 4.75 -4.91 9.77
C ASP A 60 4.02 -3.99 10.76
N GLY A 61 3.80 -4.49 11.98
CA GLY A 61 3.28 -3.70 13.10
C GLY A 61 1.78 -3.39 13.06
N TYR A 62 1.05 -3.84 12.05
CA TYR A 62 -0.40 -3.68 11.93
C TYR A 62 -1.07 -4.93 11.36
N SER A 63 -2.33 -5.16 11.74
CA SER A 63 -3.24 -6.00 10.97
C SER A 63 -4.14 -5.12 10.11
N PHE A 64 -4.59 -5.65 8.99
CA PHE A 64 -5.47 -4.99 8.04
C PHE A 64 -6.62 -5.90 7.62
N PHE A 65 -7.64 -5.31 7.00
CA PHE A 65 -8.80 -6.01 6.47
C PHE A 65 -8.75 -6.03 4.95
N VAL A 66 -8.89 -7.21 4.34
CA VAL A 66 -9.05 -7.33 2.89
C VAL A 66 -10.53 -7.11 2.58
N VAL A 67 -10.87 -5.90 2.12
CA VAL A 67 -12.26 -5.50 1.84
C VAL A 67 -12.71 -5.84 0.43
N GLY A 68 -11.79 -6.07 -0.52
CA GLY A 68 -12.13 -6.50 -1.88
C GLY A 68 -10.94 -7.15 -2.58
N MET A 69 -11.22 -8.13 -3.45
CA MET A 69 -10.23 -8.84 -4.25
C MET A 69 -10.91 -9.40 -5.49
N ASN A 70 -10.55 -8.90 -6.66
CA ASN A 70 -11.13 -9.28 -7.96
C ASN A 70 -10.05 -9.24 -9.04
N GLY A 71 -10.32 -9.88 -10.18
CA GLY A 71 -9.52 -9.70 -11.40
C GLY A 71 -9.89 -8.40 -12.13
N GLY A 72 -9.01 -7.97 -13.02
CA GLY A 72 -9.11 -6.76 -13.81
C GLY A 72 -8.48 -5.52 -13.15
N GLN A 73 -8.64 -4.38 -13.81
CA GLN A 73 -8.14 -3.12 -13.27
C GLN A 73 -9.07 -2.62 -12.15
N TRP A 74 -8.50 -2.30 -10.99
CA TRP A 74 -9.28 -1.63 -9.95
C TRP A 74 -9.70 -0.24 -10.44
N THR A 75 -10.96 0.12 -10.17
CA THR A 75 -11.47 1.47 -10.39
C THR A 75 -12.24 1.93 -9.15
N PRO A 76 -12.51 3.23 -8.98
CA PRO A 76 -13.34 3.69 -7.87
C PRO A 76 -14.71 3.00 -7.77
N ALA A 77 -15.27 2.50 -8.89
CA ALA A 77 -16.52 1.75 -8.92
C ALA A 77 -16.43 0.37 -8.23
N SER A 78 -15.24 -0.23 -8.15
CA SER A 78 -14.99 -1.51 -7.49
C SER A 78 -15.36 -1.49 -5.99
N ARG A 79 -15.39 -0.30 -5.36
CA ARG A 79 -15.81 -0.12 -3.96
C ARG A 79 -17.24 -0.60 -3.68
N SER A 80 -18.10 -0.65 -4.70
CA SER A 80 -19.46 -1.19 -4.58
C SER A 80 -19.49 -2.68 -4.21
N HIS A 81 -18.39 -3.41 -4.42
CA HIS A 81 -18.26 -4.83 -4.10
C HIS A 81 -17.48 -5.09 -2.81
N TYR A 82 -17.14 -4.06 -2.04
CA TYR A 82 -16.37 -4.25 -0.82
C TYR A 82 -17.19 -4.95 0.26
N ASN A 83 -16.58 -5.92 0.92
CA ASN A 83 -17.06 -6.41 2.19
C ASN A 83 -16.66 -5.41 3.29
N LEU A 84 -17.64 -4.69 3.82
CA LEU A 84 -17.46 -3.74 4.91
C LEU A 84 -18.12 -4.22 6.22
N ARG A 85 -18.51 -5.50 6.30
CA ARG A 85 -19.31 -6.03 7.40
C ARG A 85 -18.53 -7.00 8.29
N ASP A 86 -17.83 -7.97 7.70
CA ASP A 86 -17.28 -9.11 8.45
C ASP A 86 -15.91 -9.59 7.93
N THR A 87 -15.11 -8.67 7.39
CA THR A 87 -13.74 -8.98 6.97
C THR A 87 -12.87 -9.46 8.13
N VAL A 88 -12.00 -10.44 7.86
CA VAL A 88 -11.06 -10.98 8.84
C VAL A 88 -9.76 -10.17 8.84
N ALA A 89 -9.25 -9.84 10.02
CA ALA A 89 -7.95 -9.19 10.18
C ALA A 89 -6.80 -10.12 9.75
N ARG A 90 -5.86 -9.59 8.96
CA ARG A 90 -4.68 -10.30 8.45
C ARG A 90 -3.45 -9.41 8.56
N CYS A 91 -2.27 -10.01 8.53
CA CYS A 91 -1.00 -9.27 8.38
C CYS A 91 -0.34 -9.52 7.02
N THR A 92 -0.81 -10.52 6.28
CA THR A 92 -0.32 -10.86 4.94
C THR A 92 -1.48 -11.14 4.00
N THR A 93 -1.38 -10.70 2.75
CA THR A 93 -2.31 -11.09 1.68
C THR A 93 -1.55 -11.45 0.41
N GLN A 94 -2.12 -12.37 -0.36
CA GLN A 94 -1.61 -12.76 -1.67
C GLN A 94 -2.47 -12.10 -2.74
N VAL A 95 -1.81 -11.52 -3.74
CA VAL A 95 -2.43 -10.85 -4.88
C VAL A 95 -2.07 -11.66 -6.11
N CYS A 96 -3.04 -12.41 -6.62
CA CYS A 96 -2.88 -13.22 -7.83
C CYS A 96 -2.72 -12.32 -9.07
N GLN A 97 -2.15 -12.89 -10.13
CA GLN A 97 -2.03 -12.24 -11.43
C GLN A 97 -3.41 -11.84 -11.97
N ASN A 98 -3.47 -10.69 -12.64
CA ASN A 98 -4.64 -10.35 -13.46
C ASN A 98 -4.72 -11.30 -14.67
N PHE A 99 -5.85 -11.97 -14.83
CA PHE A 99 -6.22 -12.67 -16.06
C PHE A 99 -6.98 -11.73 -16.99
#